data_AF-A0A8J8A4F1-F1
#
_entry.id   AF-A0A8J8A4F1-F1
#
_cell.length_a   1.000
_cell.length_b   1.000
_cell.length_c   1.000
_cell.angle_alpha   90.00
_cell.angle_beta   90.00
_cell.angle_gamma   90.00
#
_symmetry.space_group_name_H-M   'P 1'
#
loop_
_entity.id
_entity.type
_entity.pdbx_description
1 polymer ?
#
loop_
_entity_poly.entity_id
_entity_poly.type
_entity_poly.pdbx_seq_one_letter_code
_entity_poly.pdbx_strand_id
1 'polypeptide(L)'
;MGNIPSNFVVGPYEEYTVYFYVADDFGLGDVRAYYRVNGGEWRPAYAKTAAAGENWSIYQSIINRFYGETQNFYVFYRKFNIPGAAPGTRIDFKIEATDVEGHTSVSPVYTYYVTNPAGPKVLIVDPSVEAMAFERSLDSLMLQFNLSREFYYYNLSDFEAIAEPLTKLKAWMFTEHRWEALAGEYNIKIVSPDELTEALNEFKPEVVILSNLWLPEWGLSVEQMAELENYLEVNHAGLIVTAGTLFDATNPQHVGDIDGSPSIARMVGLELLPVAESARSALNLTSVPVIISHINTGYSLILSEKEPFAGGRVDANVYSTAGWQYILPSVQFGIAKRSVIRFASENGLRMREMGDVVKSFTGLQFNFSMAASLSLAEAIGQMRVSDDGVSLRFGNSSAELTPDRRVLERIRLLHSIREYVPMLLARTEDYSGGILAREGDYRAVYISLELEAGGEEELAILKNLIDWTLDYEPPQMPEVVILSNDIDWGIRGTLLASQLEALGFSVRRVTADEFETYKRGRIIVILGGPEAYDGVGSYVQQALSLEEQNAIINGEAGMFIKTDVWAEGQVVIVLAGQDRWGTSRKIKAYLEGLDLAYAELLAEFSAAVS
;
A
#
# COMPACT_ATOMS: atom_id res chain seq x y z
N MET A 1 -31.19 15.30 0.41
CA MET A 1 -30.27 14.19 0.75
C MET A 1 -31.03 12.88 0.71
N GLY A 2 -30.43 11.81 0.18
CA GLY A 2 -30.98 10.46 0.16
C GLY A 2 -30.07 9.47 0.89
N ASN A 3 -30.58 8.28 1.23
CA ASN A 3 -29.77 7.23 1.85
C ASN A 3 -29.02 6.38 0.83
N ILE A 4 -27.76 6.10 1.15
CA ILE A 4 -26.90 5.17 0.42
C ILE A 4 -26.99 3.79 1.11
N PRO A 5 -26.92 2.67 0.37
CA PRO A 5 -26.82 1.35 1.00
C PRO A 5 -25.60 1.26 1.91
N SER A 6 -25.72 0.57 3.04
CA SER A 6 -24.58 0.28 3.91
C SER A 6 -23.46 -0.42 3.13
N ASN A 7 -22.21 0.01 3.35
CA ASN A 7 -21.02 -0.48 2.65
C ASN A 7 -21.06 -0.34 1.11
N PHE A 8 -21.91 0.55 0.58
CA PHE A 8 -22.09 0.80 -0.85
C PHE A 8 -22.49 -0.43 -1.69
N VAL A 9 -23.11 -1.43 -1.07
CA VAL A 9 -23.51 -2.67 -1.78
C VAL A 9 -24.94 -3.10 -1.51
N VAL A 10 -25.53 -3.80 -2.49
CA VAL A 10 -26.86 -4.43 -2.42
C VAL A 10 -26.76 -5.88 -2.95
N GLY A 11 -27.60 -6.78 -2.42
CA GLY A 11 -27.70 -8.15 -2.89
C GLY A 11 -28.28 -8.27 -4.30
N PRO A 12 -28.01 -9.38 -5.00
CA PRO A 12 -28.43 -9.55 -6.38
C PRO A 12 -29.94 -9.68 -6.51
N TYR A 13 -30.50 -8.98 -7.49
CA TYR A 13 -31.92 -8.94 -7.81
C TYR A 13 -32.82 -8.43 -6.66
N GLU A 14 -32.22 -7.81 -5.65
CA GLU A 14 -32.94 -7.17 -4.55
C GLU A 14 -33.33 -5.73 -4.95
N GLU A 15 -34.57 -5.36 -4.69
CA GLU A 15 -35.02 -3.98 -4.86
C GLU A 15 -34.44 -3.11 -3.73
N TYR A 16 -33.83 -1.98 -4.09
CA TYR A 16 -33.34 -1.02 -3.11
C TYR A 16 -34.30 0.17 -2.99
N THR A 17 -34.73 0.47 -1.77
CA THR A 17 -35.57 1.64 -1.48
C THR A 17 -34.72 2.81 -1.03
N VAL A 18 -34.74 3.88 -1.82
CA VAL A 18 -34.14 5.17 -1.47
C VAL A 18 -35.17 6.02 -0.74
N TYR A 19 -34.91 6.36 0.50
CA TYR A 19 -35.57 7.36 1.31
C TYR A 19 -34.82 8.69 1.23
N PHE A 20 -35.55 9.79 1.07
CA PHE A 20 -34.94 11.11 0.95
C PHE A 20 -35.88 12.21 1.43
N TYR A 21 -35.27 13.37 1.67
CA TYR A 21 -35.96 14.57 2.09
C TYR A 21 -35.68 15.75 1.18
N VAL A 22 -36.73 16.55 1.04
CA VAL A 22 -36.67 17.90 0.50
C VAL A 22 -37.17 18.84 1.60
N ALA A 23 -36.42 19.89 1.89
CA ALA A 23 -36.80 20.96 2.81
C ALA A 23 -36.90 22.25 1.99
N ASP A 24 -38.00 22.97 2.17
CA ASP A 24 -38.32 24.18 1.42
C ASP A 24 -39.10 25.16 2.30
N ASP A 25 -38.93 26.46 2.11
CA ASP A 25 -39.55 27.54 2.89
C ASP A 25 -40.93 27.97 2.37
N PHE A 26 -41.25 27.71 1.09
CA PHE A 26 -42.51 28.12 0.45
C PHE A 26 -43.42 26.94 0.08
N GLY A 27 -42.85 25.85 -0.38
CA GLY A 27 -43.55 24.64 -0.79
C GLY A 27 -42.88 23.95 -1.99
N LEU A 28 -43.17 22.66 -2.11
CA LEU A 28 -42.61 21.79 -3.16
C LEU A 28 -43.56 21.67 -4.36
N GLY A 29 -43.05 21.96 -5.55
CA GLY A 29 -43.78 21.85 -6.82
C GLY A 29 -43.66 20.46 -7.45
N ASP A 30 -42.43 20.04 -7.80
CA ASP A 30 -42.14 18.76 -8.46
C ASP A 30 -40.95 18.05 -7.81
N VAL A 31 -40.98 16.71 -7.82
CA VAL A 31 -39.87 15.87 -7.36
C VAL A 31 -39.69 14.71 -8.32
N ARG A 32 -38.48 14.60 -8.85
CA ARG A 32 -38.08 13.55 -9.76
C ARG A 32 -36.91 12.80 -9.18
N ALA A 33 -36.98 11.47 -9.23
CA ALA A 33 -35.86 10.61 -8.93
C ALA A 33 -35.37 9.98 -10.21
N TYR A 34 -34.07 9.78 -10.31
CA TYR A 34 -33.46 9.12 -11.46
C TYR A 34 -32.43 8.10 -10.99
N TYR A 35 -32.28 7.03 -11.76
CA TYR A 35 -31.21 6.07 -11.61
C TYR A 35 -30.65 5.70 -12.98
N ARG A 36 -29.40 5.25 -13.04
CA ARG A 36 -28.81 4.66 -14.24
C ARG A 36 -27.98 3.44 -13.87
N VAL A 37 -27.77 2.59 -14.87
CA VAL A 37 -27.09 1.31 -14.74
C VAL A 37 -25.82 1.36 -15.57
N ASN A 38 -24.67 1.03 -14.99
CA ASN A 38 -23.36 0.96 -15.65
C ASN A 38 -23.06 2.21 -16.52
N GLY A 39 -23.32 3.40 -15.98
CA GLY A 39 -23.07 4.68 -16.68
C GLY A 39 -24.00 4.98 -17.87
N GLY A 40 -25.03 4.17 -18.12
CA GLY A 40 -25.99 4.38 -19.20
C GLY A 40 -26.94 5.58 -18.98
N GLU A 41 -28.01 5.63 -19.77
CA GLU A 41 -28.99 6.73 -19.70
C GLU A 41 -29.74 6.79 -18.36
N TRP A 42 -30.00 8.02 -17.89
CA TRP A 42 -30.82 8.27 -16.72
C TRP A 42 -32.27 7.83 -16.95
N ARG A 43 -32.76 6.98 -16.06
CA ARG A 43 -34.13 6.44 -16.07
C ARG A 43 -34.92 7.08 -14.94
N PRO A 44 -36.16 7.54 -15.19
CA PRO A 44 -37.01 8.07 -14.13
C PRO A 44 -37.42 6.96 -13.16
N ALA A 45 -37.42 7.27 -11.88
CA ALA A 45 -38.01 6.48 -10.82
C ALA A 45 -39.16 7.27 -10.17
N TYR A 46 -40.26 6.58 -9.89
CA TYR A 46 -41.47 7.23 -9.37
C TYR A 46 -41.35 7.48 -7.87
N ALA A 47 -41.23 8.75 -7.48
CA ALA A 47 -41.18 9.19 -6.09
C ALA A 47 -42.57 9.16 -5.44
N LYS A 48 -42.64 8.58 -4.23
CA LYS A 48 -43.85 8.46 -3.40
C LYS A 48 -43.62 9.11 -2.04
N THR A 49 -44.68 9.49 -1.34
CA THR A 49 -44.59 9.88 0.08
C THR A 49 -44.16 8.69 0.93
N ALA A 50 -43.22 8.93 1.84
CA ALA A 50 -42.79 7.95 2.84
C ALA A 50 -43.38 8.31 4.22
N ALA A 51 -43.74 7.32 5.01
CA ALA A 51 -44.15 7.52 6.40
C ALA A 51 -42.93 7.51 7.33
N ALA A 52 -42.94 8.35 8.38
CA ALA A 52 -41.81 8.54 9.29
C ALA A 52 -41.24 7.24 9.89
N GLY A 53 -42.10 6.26 10.15
CA GLY A 53 -41.70 4.96 10.73
C GLY A 53 -41.04 3.99 9.75
N GLU A 54 -41.01 4.28 8.45
CA GLU A 54 -40.44 3.37 7.45
C GLU A 54 -38.91 3.31 7.49
N ASN A 55 -38.25 4.41 7.87
CA ASN A 55 -36.82 4.44 8.12
C ASN A 55 -36.47 5.50 9.18
N TRP A 56 -36.60 5.10 10.45
CA TRP A 56 -36.52 6.02 11.57
C TRP A 56 -35.12 6.64 11.76
N SER A 57 -34.04 5.91 11.48
CA SER A 57 -32.68 6.45 11.65
C SER A 57 -32.42 7.58 10.65
N ILE A 58 -32.80 7.40 9.38
CA ILE A 58 -32.69 8.43 8.33
C ILE A 58 -33.67 9.58 8.57
N TYR A 59 -34.88 9.29 9.04
CA TYR A 59 -35.84 10.31 9.48
C TYR A 59 -35.19 11.24 10.53
N GLN A 60 -34.58 10.66 11.56
CA GLN A 60 -33.94 11.40 12.66
C GLN A 60 -32.66 12.13 12.22
N SER A 61 -31.78 11.48 11.45
CA SER A 61 -30.52 12.08 11.00
C SER A 61 -30.74 13.36 10.20
N ILE A 62 -31.86 13.43 9.47
CA ILE A 62 -32.21 14.60 8.65
C ILE A 62 -32.95 15.65 9.46
N ILE A 63 -33.90 15.28 10.32
CA ILE A 63 -34.67 16.23 11.14
C ILE A 63 -33.81 16.92 12.20
N ASN A 64 -32.86 16.19 12.80
CA ASN A 64 -31.97 16.75 13.81
C ASN A 64 -31.07 17.88 13.28
N ARG A 65 -30.93 18.03 11.95
CA ARG A 65 -30.19 19.14 11.33
C ARG A 65 -30.89 20.49 11.47
N PHE A 66 -32.21 20.49 11.61
CA PHE A 66 -33.07 21.70 11.61
C PHE A 66 -33.63 22.05 13.00
N TYR A 67 -33.24 21.31 14.06
CA TYR A 67 -33.75 21.55 15.41
C TYR A 67 -32.96 22.67 16.10
N GLY A 68 -33.58 23.84 16.30
CA GLY A 68 -33.00 24.90 17.14
C GLY A 68 -33.56 26.31 16.96
N GLU A 69 -34.14 26.64 15.80
CA GLU A 69 -34.59 28.02 15.53
C GLU A 69 -36.02 28.09 14.98
N THR A 70 -36.59 29.30 15.04
CA THR A 70 -37.97 29.68 14.67
C THR A 70 -38.31 29.58 13.17
N GLN A 71 -37.60 28.72 12.42
CA GLN A 71 -37.72 28.62 10.97
C GLN A 71 -38.70 27.50 10.58
N ASN A 72 -39.78 27.87 9.90
CA ASN A 72 -40.82 26.94 9.44
C ASN A 72 -40.47 26.43 8.04
N PHE A 73 -39.78 25.29 7.96
CA PHE A 73 -39.61 24.58 6.69
C PHE A 73 -40.79 23.62 6.44
N TYR A 74 -41.25 23.57 5.20
CA TYR A 74 -42.00 22.44 4.68
C TYR A 74 -41.04 21.29 4.38
N VAL A 75 -41.17 20.22 5.16
CA VAL A 75 -40.32 19.04 5.03
C VAL A 75 -41.11 17.93 4.34
N PHE A 76 -40.61 17.49 3.18
CA PHE A 76 -41.25 16.48 2.34
C PHE A 76 -40.45 15.18 2.40
N TYR A 77 -40.95 14.22 3.18
CA TYR A 77 -40.37 12.88 3.21
C TYR A 77 -40.88 12.04 2.03
N ARG A 78 -39.96 11.48 1.26
CA ARG A 78 -40.25 10.75 0.02
C ARG A 78 -39.39 9.49 -0.07
N LYS A 79 -39.84 8.57 -0.93
CA LYS A 79 -39.09 7.37 -1.30
C LYS A 79 -39.28 7.00 -2.76
N PHE A 80 -38.31 6.28 -3.34
CA PHE A 80 -38.47 5.60 -4.62
C PHE A 80 -37.72 4.27 -4.59
N ASN A 81 -38.11 3.37 -5.49
CA ASN A 81 -37.50 2.05 -5.59
C ASN A 81 -36.62 1.97 -6.82
N ILE A 82 -35.45 1.38 -6.67
CA ILE A 82 -34.57 1.01 -7.76
C ILE A 82 -34.71 -0.51 -7.96
N PRO A 83 -35.06 -0.97 -9.18
CA PRO A 83 -35.17 -2.40 -9.47
C PRO A 83 -33.85 -3.13 -9.21
N GLY A 84 -33.96 -4.37 -8.72
CA GLY A 84 -32.78 -5.21 -8.53
C GLY A 84 -32.06 -5.52 -9.84
N ALA A 85 -30.74 -5.65 -9.75
CA ALA A 85 -29.87 -5.96 -10.89
C ALA A 85 -28.98 -7.19 -10.59
N ALA A 86 -28.28 -7.68 -11.61
CA ALA A 86 -27.35 -8.81 -11.46
C ALA A 86 -26.05 -8.38 -10.75
N PRO A 87 -25.30 -9.32 -10.13
CA PRO A 87 -23.95 -9.04 -9.66
C PRO A 87 -23.08 -8.36 -10.71
N GLY A 88 -22.18 -7.50 -10.26
CA GLY A 88 -21.29 -6.73 -11.13
C GLY A 88 -21.97 -5.58 -11.85
N THR A 89 -23.06 -5.08 -11.25
CA THR A 89 -23.77 -3.90 -11.74
C THR A 89 -23.43 -2.69 -10.86
N ARG A 90 -23.05 -1.58 -11.48
CA ARG A 90 -22.99 -0.26 -10.85
C ARG A 90 -24.31 0.47 -11.03
N ILE A 91 -24.85 1.00 -9.95
CA ILE A 91 -26.04 1.83 -9.95
C ILE A 91 -25.68 3.23 -9.46
N ASP A 92 -25.98 4.23 -10.29
CA ASP A 92 -25.93 5.64 -9.87
C ASP A 92 -27.36 6.16 -9.72
N PHE A 93 -27.64 6.97 -8.70
CA PHE A 93 -28.94 7.61 -8.52
C PHE A 93 -28.84 9.06 -8.03
N LYS A 94 -29.85 9.86 -8.36
CA LYS A 94 -29.96 11.26 -7.93
C LYS A 94 -31.43 11.69 -7.80
N ILE A 95 -31.64 12.77 -7.06
CA ILE A 95 -32.94 13.39 -6.84
C ILE A 95 -32.88 14.82 -7.34
N GLU A 96 -33.94 15.24 -8.02
CA GLU A 96 -34.17 16.62 -8.47
C GLU A 96 -35.48 17.10 -7.83
N ALA A 97 -35.42 18.26 -7.20
CA ALA A 97 -36.58 18.89 -6.57
C ALA A 97 -36.73 20.31 -7.11
N THR A 98 -37.96 20.66 -7.49
CA THR A 98 -38.32 22.00 -7.93
C THR A 98 -39.38 22.56 -6.99
N ASP A 99 -39.12 23.73 -6.42
CA ASP A 99 -40.05 24.42 -5.55
C ASP A 99 -41.24 25.00 -6.33
N VAL A 100 -42.20 25.60 -5.62
CA VAL A 100 -43.37 26.27 -6.26
C VAL A 100 -43.01 27.57 -6.99
N GLU A 101 -41.81 28.13 -6.74
CA GLU A 101 -41.29 29.35 -7.36
C GLU A 101 -40.47 29.06 -8.64
N GLY A 102 -40.16 27.78 -8.90
CA GLY A 102 -39.40 27.30 -10.04
C GLY A 102 -37.90 27.10 -9.81
N HIS A 103 -37.38 27.27 -8.59
CA HIS A 103 -35.98 26.95 -8.29
C HIS A 103 -35.78 25.45 -8.21
N THR A 104 -34.68 24.96 -8.78
CA THR A 104 -34.37 23.53 -8.84
C THR A 104 -33.08 23.21 -8.10
N SER A 105 -33.13 22.21 -7.23
CA SER A 105 -31.98 21.64 -6.54
C SER A 105 -31.79 20.18 -6.94
N VAL A 106 -30.53 19.76 -7.08
CA VAL A 106 -30.14 18.39 -7.41
C VAL A 106 -29.27 17.85 -6.28
N SER A 107 -29.54 16.62 -5.84
CA SER A 107 -28.73 15.91 -4.85
C SER A 107 -27.33 15.56 -5.40
N PRO A 108 -26.39 15.13 -4.53
CA PRO A 108 -25.24 14.35 -4.98
C PRO A 108 -25.67 13.17 -5.86
N VAL A 109 -24.75 12.71 -6.71
CA VAL A 109 -24.92 11.49 -7.51
C VAL A 109 -24.37 10.32 -6.72
N TYR A 110 -25.24 9.63 -6.00
CA TYR A 110 -24.87 8.49 -5.18
C TYR A 110 -24.62 7.25 -6.03
N THR A 111 -23.67 6.42 -5.60
CA THR A 111 -23.26 5.19 -6.30
C THR A 111 -23.34 4.01 -5.35
N TYR A 112 -23.76 2.84 -5.84
CA TYR A 112 -23.58 1.56 -5.16
C TYR A 112 -23.39 0.43 -6.17
N TYR A 113 -22.92 -0.71 -5.67
CA TYR A 113 -22.62 -1.90 -6.48
C TYR A 113 -23.51 -3.09 -6.08
N VAL A 114 -23.87 -3.91 -7.05
CA VAL A 114 -24.54 -5.18 -6.79
C VAL A 114 -23.48 -6.27 -6.66
N THR A 115 -23.38 -6.87 -5.48
CA THR A 115 -22.31 -7.82 -5.14
C THR A 115 -22.71 -9.27 -5.39
N ASN A 116 -21.73 -10.17 -5.53
CA ASN A 116 -21.91 -11.62 -5.58
C ASN A 116 -21.74 -12.21 -4.16
N PRO A 117 -22.82 -12.45 -3.39
CA PRO A 117 -22.70 -12.94 -2.01
C PRO A 117 -22.14 -14.35 -1.89
N ALA A 118 -22.07 -15.11 -2.99
CA ALA A 118 -21.51 -16.45 -3.03
C ALA A 118 -19.99 -16.47 -3.30
N GLY A 119 -19.40 -15.34 -3.69
CA GLY A 119 -17.96 -15.23 -3.95
C GLY A 119 -17.13 -15.07 -2.66
N PRO A 120 -15.79 -15.13 -2.78
CA PRO A 120 -14.88 -14.82 -1.68
C PRO A 120 -15.12 -13.41 -1.15
N LYS A 121 -14.85 -13.21 0.14
CA LYS A 121 -15.09 -11.93 0.81
C LYS A 121 -13.93 -10.98 0.63
N VAL A 122 -14.16 -9.86 -0.05
CA VAL A 122 -13.17 -8.82 -0.29
C VAL A 122 -13.63 -7.52 0.38
N LEU A 123 -12.88 -7.07 1.39
CA LEU A 123 -13.10 -5.77 2.01
C LEU A 123 -12.30 -4.71 1.26
N ILE A 124 -12.95 -3.65 0.83
CA ILE A 124 -12.32 -2.53 0.13
C ILE A 124 -12.41 -1.31 1.05
N VAL A 125 -11.27 -0.79 1.48
CA VAL A 125 -11.17 0.49 2.17
C VAL A 125 -10.93 1.55 1.11
N ASP A 126 -11.99 2.24 0.72
CA ASP A 126 -11.96 3.22 -0.36
C ASP A 126 -12.94 4.39 -0.09
N PRO A 127 -12.47 5.45 0.58
CA PRO A 127 -13.27 6.64 0.84
C PRO A 127 -13.55 7.46 -0.44
N SER A 128 -12.89 7.15 -1.56
CA SER A 128 -13.10 7.89 -2.82
C SER A 128 -14.50 7.66 -3.40
N VAL A 129 -15.13 6.51 -3.14
CA VAL A 129 -16.47 6.18 -3.64
C VAL A 129 -17.50 7.18 -3.12
N GLU A 130 -17.43 7.52 -1.82
CA GLU A 130 -18.27 8.54 -1.23
C GLU A 130 -17.91 9.92 -1.77
N ALA A 131 -16.63 10.29 -1.72
CA ALA A 131 -16.17 11.60 -2.16
C ALA A 131 -16.54 11.90 -3.64
N MET A 132 -16.51 10.90 -4.52
CA MET A 132 -16.89 11.04 -5.94
C MET A 132 -18.37 11.34 -6.15
N ALA A 133 -19.23 10.92 -5.21
CA ALA A 133 -20.64 11.30 -5.25
C ALA A 133 -20.83 12.81 -5.06
N PHE A 134 -19.99 13.41 -4.21
CA PHE A 134 -19.98 14.85 -3.92
C PHE A 134 -19.27 15.66 -4.99
N GLU A 135 -18.10 15.23 -5.45
CA GLU A 135 -17.28 15.94 -6.45
C GLU A 135 -18.12 16.32 -7.68
N ARG A 136 -18.88 15.36 -8.22
CA ARG A 136 -19.74 15.54 -9.41
C ARG A 136 -20.79 16.63 -9.27
N SER A 137 -21.12 17.00 -8.03
CA SER A 137 -22.16 17.98 -7.70
C SER A 137 -21.62 19.14 -6.85
N LEU A 138 -20.31 19.22 -6.62
CA LEU A 138 -19.70 20.06 -5.58
C LEU A 138 -20.01 21.53 -5.78
N ASP A 139 -19.78 22.07 -6.98
CA ASP A 139 -20.04 23.49 -7.28
C ASP A 139 -21.51 23.87 -7.05
N SER A 140 -22.43 23.02 -7.50
CA SER A 140 -23.87 23.25 -7.35
C SER A 140 -24.28 23.19 -5.88
N LEU A 141 -23.77 22.21 -5.14
CA LEU A 141 -24.05 22.03 -3.72
C LEU A 141 -23.48 23.17 -2.89
N MET A 142 -22.23 23.56 -3.12
CA MET A 142 -21.59 24.68 -2.42
C MET A 142 -22.32 26.00 -2.69
N LEU A 143 -22.73 26.26 -3.93
CA LEU A 143 -23.53 27.43 -4.26
C LEU A 143 -24.86 27.42 -3.50
N GLN A 144 -25.57 26.29 -3.52
CA GLN A 144 -26.84 26.13 -2.82
C GLN A 144 -26.68 26.37 -1.32
N PHE A 145 -25.68 25.76 -0.68
CA PHE A 145 -25.46 25.87 0.76
C PHE A 145 -25.01 27.26 1.20
N ASN A 146 -24.16 27.93 0.41
CA ASN A 146 -23.74 29.29 0.73
C ASN A 146 -24.93 30.25 0.66
N LEU A 147 -25.77 30.14 -0.37
CA LEU A 147 -26.98 30.97 -0.49
C LEU A 147 -27.98 30.69 0.63
N SER A 148 -28.27 29.41 0.93
CA SER A 148 -29.23 29.08 1.99
C SER A 148 -28.74 29.49 3.38
N ARG A 149 -27.44 29.44 3.66
CA ARG A 149 -26.87 29.88 4.95
C ARG A 149 -26.97 31.38 5.22
N GLU A 150 -27.18 32.20 4.20
CA GLU A 150 -27.48 33.63 4.40
C GLU A 150 -28.85 33.85 5.07
N PHE A 151 -29.75 32.89 4.95
CA PHE A 151 -31.14 32.99 5.41
C PHE A 151 -31.49 31.96 6.49
N TYR A 152 -30.79 30.83 6.54
CA TYR A 152 -31.17 29.65 7.30
C TYR A 152 -30.05 29.08 8.19
N TYR A 153 -30.40 28.66 9.40
CA TYR A 153 -29.48 28.06 10.37
C TYR A 153 -29.78 26.57 10.53
N TYR A 154 -28.86 25.73 10.05
CA TYR A 154 -28.98 24.26 10.13
C TYR A 154 -27.59 23.60 10.14
N ASN A 155 -27.50 22.42 10.73
CA ASN A 155 -26.23 21.70 10.87
C ASN A 155 -25.89 20.89 9.60
N LEU A 156 -24.74 21.20 8.99
CA LEU A 156 -24.16 20.50 7.84
C LEU A 156 -22.73 20.01 8.11
N SER A 157 -22.31 19.86 9.37
CA SER A 157 -20.92 19.53 9.69
C SER A 157 -20.42 18.24 9.03
N ASP A 158 -21.29 17.24 8.88
CA ASP A 158 -21.00 15.99 8.19
C ASP A 158 -20.81 16.17 6.67
N PHE A 159 -21.64 17.00 6.04
CA PHE A 159 -21.47 17.39 4.64
C PHE A 159 -20.17 18.17 4.44
N GLU A 160 -19.89 19.14 5.30
CA GLU A 160 -18.69 19.97 5.22
C GLU A 160 -17.42 19.16 5.40
N ALA A 161 -17.44 18.15 6.27
CA ALA A 161 -16.32 17.23 6.45
C ALA A 161 -15.93 16.52 5.13
N ILE A 162 -16.91 16.19 4.28
CA ILE A 162 -16.67 15.56 2.98
C ILE A 162 -16.35 16.62 1.90
N ALA A 163 -17.06 17.74 1.88
CA ALA A 163 -16.97 18.72 0.81
C ALA A 163 -15.73 19.62 0.92
N GLU A 164 -15.35 20.05 2.13
CA GLU A 164 -14.25 21.02 2.32
C GLU A 164 -12.92 20.52 1.70
N PRO A 165 -12.49 19.26 1.92
CA PRO A 165 -11.28 18.76 1.26
C PRO A 165 -11.37 18.81 -0.26
N LEU A 166 -12.52 18.42 -0.82
CA LEU A 166 -12.74 18.38 -2.28
C LEU A 166 -12.63 19.76 -2.92
N THR A 167 -13.02 20.84 -2.22
CA THR A 167 -12.87 22.22 -2.75
C THR A 167 -11.41 22.63 -2.97
N LYS A 168 -10.47 21.97 -2.31
CA LYS A 168 -9.03 22.25 -2.42
C LYS A 168 -8.42 21.47 -3.60
N LEU A 169 -9.04 20.38 -4.03
CA LEU A 169 -8.51 19.49 -5.06
C LEU A 169 -8.63 20.07 -6.47
N LYS A 170 -7.81 19.53 -7.38
CA LYS A 170 -8.00 19.73 -8.82
C LYS A 170 -8.75 18.53 -9.39
N ALA A 171 -9.63 18.77 -10.37
CA ALA A 171 -10.42 17.72 -11.02
C ALA A 171 -9.57 16.56 -11.59
N TRP A 172 -8.29 16.78 -11.92
CA TRP A 172 -7.41 15.74 -12.44
C TRP A 172 -6.80 14.82 -11.36
N MET A 173 -6.86 15.21 -10.09
CA MET A 173 -6.32 14.46 -8.92
C MET A 173 -7.33 13.46 -8.37
N PHE A 174 -8.48 13.32 -9.03
CA PHE A 174 -9.55 12.48 -8.53
C PHE A 174 -10.18 11.72 -9.69
N THR A 175 -10.11 10.40 -9.60
CA THR A 175 -10.47 9.45 -10.65
C THR A 175 -11.56 8.51 -10.14
N GLU A 176 -12.47 8.10 -11.03
CA GLU A 176 -13.56 7.22 -10.66
C GLU A 176 -13.07 5.78 -10.57
N HIS A 177 -13.13 5.19 -9.38
CA HIS A 177 -12.84 3.78 -9.16
C HIS A 177 -14.03 2.91 -9.60
N ARG A 178 -13.73 1.75 -10.17
CA ARG A 178 -14.69 0.88 -10.87
C ARG A 178 -14.76 -0.50 -10.23
N TRP A 179 -15.52 -0.57 -9.14
CA TRP A 179 -15.64 -1.80 -8.35
C TRP A 179 -16.67 -2.79 -8.89
N GLU A 180 -17.44 -2.43 -9.92
CA GLU A 180 -18.44 -3.31 -10.52
C GLU A 180 -17.82 -4.59 -11.10
N ALA A 181 -16.60 -4.52 -11.63
CA ALA A 181 -15.94 -5.70 -12.16
C ALA A 181 -15.64 -6.73 -11.07
N LEU A 182 -15.27 -6.28 -9.88
CA LEU A 182 -15.05 -7.15 -8.71
C LEU A 182 -16.38 -7.61 -8.10
N ALA A 183 -17.37 -6.72 -8.00
CA ALA A 183 -18.69 -7.04 -7.44
C ALA A 183 -19.41 -8.17 -8.19
N GLY A 184 -19.04 -8.42 -9.46
CA GLY A 184 -19.58 -9.54 -10.24
C GLY A 184 -19.10 -10.92 -9.81
N GLU A 185 -17.91 -10.99 -9.20
CA GLU A 185 -17.24 -12.25 -8.86
C GLU A 185 -17.11 -12.45 -7.36
N TYR A 186 -16.88 -11.37 -6.61
CA TYR A 186 -16.60 -11.39 -5.19
C TYR A 186 -17.77 -10.83 -4.36
N ASN A 187 -17.85 -11.28 -3.12
CA ASN A 187 -18.67 -10.67 -2.08
C ASN A 187 -17.87 -9.47 -1.56
N ILE A 188 -18.19 -8.27 -2.02
CA ILE A 188 -17.45 -7.06 -1.68
C ILE A 188 -18.20 -6.25 -0.63
N LYS A 189 -17.45 -5.55 0.21
CA LYS A 189 -17.92 -4.40 0.98
C LYS A 189 -16.96 -3.25 0.77
N ILE A 190 -17.48 -2.04 0.63
CA ILE A 190 -16.67 -0.83 0.52
C ILE A 190 -16.92 0.00 1.77
N VAL A 191 -15.86 0.39 2.47
CA VAL A 191 -15.95 1.12 3.74
C VAL A 191 -14.96 2.28 3.76
N SER A 192 -15.24 3.26 4.62
CA SER A 192 -14.29 4.31 4.95
C SER A 192 -13.25 3.82 5.97
N PRO A 193 -12.08 4.47 6.08
CA PRO A 193 -11.03 4.11 7.03
C PRO A 193 -11.49 3.92 8.48
N ASP A 194 -12.41 4.76 8.97
CA ASP A 194 -12.94 4.73 10.33
C ASP A 194 -13.80 3.49 10.62
N GLU A 195 -14.34 2.85 9.58
CA GLU A 195 -15.15 1.62 9.67
C GLU A 195 -14.30 0.34 9.56
N LEU A 196 -12.99 0.44 9.26
CA LEU A 196 -12.11 -0.70 9.00
C LEU A 196 -12.18 -1.76 10.12
N THR A 197 -11.98 -1.36 11.38
CA THR A 197 -11.95 -2.27 12.53
C THR A 197 -13.26 -3.03 12.70
N GLU A 198 -14.40 -2.34 12.56
CA GLU A 198 -15.71 -2.97 12.65
C GLU A 198 -15.92 -3.93 11.48
N ALA A 199 -15.57 -3.52 10.26
CA ALA A 199 -15.68 -4.33 9.07
C ALA A 199 -14.84 -5.62 9.13
N LEU A 200 -13.59 -5.56 9.62
CA LEU A 200 -12.75 -6.74 9.83
C LEU A 200 -13.43 -7.76 10.76
N ASN A 201 -14.05 -7.28 11.85
CA ASN A 201 -14.70 -8.13 12.84
C ASN A 201 -16.02 -8.75 12.34
N GLU A 202 -16.86 -7.95 11.68
CA GLU A 202 -18.19 -8.38 11.25
C GLU A 202 -18.17 -9.13 9.93
N PHE A 203 -17.44 -8.60 8.94
CA PHE A 203 -17.42 -9.16 7.60
C PHE A 203 -16.49 -10.36 7.51
N LYS A 204 -15.37 -10.32 8.23
CA LYS A 204 -14.29 -11.31 8.19
C LYS A 204 -13.80 -11.57 6.76
N PRO A 205 -13.19 -10.56 6.12
CA PRO A 205 -12.72 -10.68 4.74
C PRO A 205 -11.58 -11.67 4.59
N GLU A 206 -11.52 -12.30 3.42
CA GLU A 206 -10.40 -13.14 3.00
C GLU A 206 -9.31 -12.30 2.30
N VAL A 207 -9.70 -11.15 1.72
CA VAL A 207 -8.77 -10.15 1.17
C VAL A 207 -9.18 -8.75 1.60
N VAL A 208 -8.21 -7.93 1.97
CA VAL A 208 -8.36 -6.50 2.23
C VAL A 208 -7.66 -5.69 1.15
N ILE A 209 -8.36 -4.72 0.55
CA ILE A 209 -7.82 -3.76 -0.41
C ILE A 209 -7.79 -2.38 0.23
N LEU A 210 -6.60 -1.77 0.34
CA LEU A 210 -6.43 -0.37 0.74
C LEU A 210 -6.24 0.49 -0.51
N SER A 211 -7.30 1.16 -0.94
CA SER A 211 -7.33 1.86 -2.22
C SER A 211 -7.13 3.37 -2.07
N ASN A 212 -6.03 3.86 -2.65
CA ASN A 212 -5.73 5.29 -2.82
C ASN A 212 -5.95 6.18 -1.58
N LEU A 213 -5.47 5.74 -0.41
CA LEU A 213 -5.61 6.44 0.87
C LEU A 213 -4.62 7.61 1.00
N TRP A 214 -4.65 8.54 0.03
CA TRP A 214 -3.64 9.60 -0.09
C TRP A 214 -4.06 10.93 0.54
N LEU A 215 -5.34 11.18 0.86
CA LEU A 215 -5.70 12.35 1.66
C LEU A 215 -5.38 12.10 3.15
N PRO A 216 -4.97 13.13 3.92
CA PRO A 216 -4.67 12.95 5.35
C PRO A 216 -5.83 12.35 6.15
N GLU A 217 -7.06 12.78 5.90
CA GLU A 217 -8.27 12.25 6.53
C GLU A 217 -8.62 10.82 6.11
N TRP A 218 -8.00 10.31 5.05
CA TRP A 218 -8.16 8.92 4.59
C TRP A 218 -7.09 7.99 5.18
N GLY A 219 -6.09 8.54 5.85
CA GLY A 219 -5.03 7.76 6.46
C GLY A 219 -5.53 6.86 7.58
N LEU A 220 -4.98 5.65 7.68
CA LEU A 220 -5.15 4.77 8.82
C LEU A 220 -4.32 5.28 10.01
N SER A 221 -4.90 5.18 11.21
CA SER A 221 -4.17 5.40 12.46
C SER A 221 -3.21 4.24 12.75
N VAL A 222 -2.28 4.44 13.68
CA VAL A 222 -1.35 3.39 14.12
C VAL A 222 -2.09 2.20 14.72
N GLU A 223 -3.16 2.46 15.47
CA GLU A 223 -4.02 1.44 16.06
C GLU A 223 -4.74 0.61 14.99
N GLN A 224 -5.31 1.29 13.98
CA GLN A 224 -5.98 0.61 12.85
C GLN A 224 -5.00 -0.24 12.03
N MET A 225 -3.78 0.26 11.80
CA MET A 225 -2.73 -0.52 11.15
C MET A 225 -2.32 -1.74 11.97
N ALA A 226 -2.17 -1.61 13.29
CA ALA A 226 -1.85 -2.74 14.16
C ALA A 226 -2.97 -3.80 14.17
N GLU A 227 -4.24 -3.39 14.17
CA GLU A 227 -5.38 -4.29 14.09
C GLU A 227 -5.47 -5.00 12.73
N LEU A 228 -5.19 -4.29 11.64
CA LEU A 228 -5.12 -4.88 10.30
C LEU A 228 -3.98 -5.90 10.22
N GLU A 229 -2.77 -5.56 10.64
CA GLU A 229 -1.61 -6.46 10.63
C GLU A 229 -1.91 -7.76 11.39
N ASN A 230 -2.40 -7.64 12.62
CA ASN A 230 -2.80 -8.80 13.42
C ASN A 230 -3.94 -9.60 12.75
N TYR A 231 -4.89 -8.95 12.08
CA TYR A 231 -5.94 -9.65 11.34
C TYR A 231 -5.37 -10.47 10.18
N LEU A 232 -4.45 -9.89 9.39
CA LEU A 232 -3.81 -10.54 8.25
C LEU A 232 -2.99 -11.76 8.70
N GLU A 233 -2.16 -11.62 9.74
CA GLU A 233 -1.34 -12.70 10.29
C GLU A 233 -2.19 -13.85 10.85
N VAL A 234 -3.22 -13.55 11.64
CA VAL A 234 -4.05 -14.58 12.31
C VAL A 234 -4.93 -15.34 11.34
N ASN A 235 -5.44 -14.68 10.30
CA ASN A 235 -6.39 -15.27 9.36
C ASN A 235 -5.75 -15.68 8.03
N HIS A 236 -4.45 -15.39 7.84
CA HIS A 236 -3.76 -15.51 6.56
C HIS A 236 -4.48 -14.78 5.42
N ALA A 237 -5.13 -13.66 5.75
CA ALA A 237 -5.92 -12.89 4.79
C ALA A 237 -5.01 -12.11 3.83
N GLY A 238 -5.38 -12.05 2.56
CA GLY A 238 -4.64 -11.33 1.54
C GLY A 238 -4.68 -9.82 1.75
N LEU A 239 -3.59 -9.12 1.40
CA LEU A 239 -3.54 -7.65 1.40
C LEU A 239 -3.20 -7.12 0.01
N ILE A 240 -3.97 -6.17 -0.49
CA ILE A 240 -3.65 -5.39 -1.68
C ILE A 240 -3.63 -3.91 -1.31
N VAL A 241 -2.55 -3.23 -1.66
CA VAL A 241 -2.39 -1.79 -1.43
C VAL A 241 -2.17 -1.14 -2.78
N THR A 242 -3.09 -0.26 -3.19
CA THR A 242 -2.98 0.43 -4.47
C THR A 242 -2.16 1.71 -4.36
N ALA A 243 -2.07 2.45 -5.47
CA ALA A 243 -1.35 3.71 -5.55
C ALA A 243 -1.82 4.68 -4.46
N GLY A 244 -1.07 5.77 -4.24
CA GLY A 244 -1.39 6.84 -3.29
C GLY A 244 -1.45 6.47 -1.81
N THR A 245 -1.78 5.24 -1.43
CA THR A 245 -1.84 4.78 -0.03
C THR A 245 -0.48 4.93 0.66
N LEU A 246 0.63 4.72 -0.04
CA LEU A 246 1.98 4.95 0.51
C LEU A 246 2.50 6.38 0.29
N PHE A 247 1.66 7.35 -0.09
CA PHE A 247 2.09 8.73 -0.31
C PHE A 247 2.45 9.42 1.01
N ASP A 248 3.75 9.50 1.30
CA ASP A 248 4.30 9.98 2.58
C ASP A 248 4.21 11.49 2.78
N ALA A 249 3.85 12.25 1.74
CA ALA A 249 3.67 13.69 1.85
C ALA A 249 2.43 14.05 2.68
N THR A 250 1.42 13.18 2.70
CA THR A 250 0.16 13.36 3.42
C THR A 250 -0.01 12.35 4.55
N ASN A 251 0.44 11.11 4.34
CA ASN A 251 0.30 10.00 5.29
C ASN A 251 1.65 9.34 5.61
N PRO A 252 2.62 10.05 6.23
CA PRO A 252 3.94 9.50 6.55
C PRO A 252 3.88 8.27 7.48
N GLN A 253 2.84 8.15 8.30
CA GLN A 253 2.62 6.99 9.17
C GLN A 253 2.42 5.68 8.40
N HIS A 254 1.91 5.74 7.15
CA HIS A 254 1.77 4.54 6.32
C HIS A 254 3.12 3.97 5.86
N VAL A 255 4.15 4.81 5.78
CA VAL A 255 5.53 4.37 5.56
C VAL A 255 6.13 3.83 6.87
N GLY A 256 5.91 4.55 7.97
CA GLY A 256 6.44 4.19 9.28
C GLY A 256 7.89 4.66 9.50
N ASP A 257 8.46 4.24 10.62
CA ASP A 257 9.80 4.62 11.07
C ASP A 257 10.73 3.41 11.18
N ILE A 258 12.02 3.66 11.35
CA ILE A 258 13.02 2.61 11.51
C ILE A 258 12.88 1.83 12.83
N ASP A 259 12.12 2.34 13.81
CA ASP A 259 12.03 1.78 15.17
C ASP A 259 10.99 0.65 15.31
N GLY A 260 10.24 0.35 14.25
CA GLY A 260 9.39 -0.84 14.21
C GLY A 260 7.89 -0.56 14.37
N SER A 261 7.43 0.68 14.30
CA SER A 261 5.99 1.00 14.34
C SER A 261 5.22 0.26 13.23
N PRO A 262 4.00 -0.26 13.49
CA PRO A 262 3.13 -0.84 12.46
C PRO A 262 2.96 0.12 11.29
N SER A 263 3.15 -0.38 10.06
CA SER A 263 3.01 0.44 8.86
C SER A 263 2.61 -0.38 7.64
N ILE A 264 1.85 0.23 6.74
CA ILE A 264 1.41 -0.41 5.50
C ILE A 264 2.61 -0.83 4.65
N ALA A 265 3.66 0.01 4.59
CA ALA A 265 4.88 -0.31 3.85
C ALA A 265 5.54 -1.62 4.31
N ARG A 266 5.58 -1.90 5.62
CA ARG A 266 6.07 -3.18 6.15
C ARG A 266 5.15 -4.34 5.79
N MET A 267 3.84 -4.14 5.92
CA MET A 267 2.86 -5.18 5.60
C MET A 267 2.97 -5.68 4.15
N VAL A 268 3.41 -4.82 3.22
CA VAL A 268 3.65 -5.16 1.79
C VAL A 268 5.13 -5.42 1.44
N GLY A 269 6.01 -5.61 2.43
CA GLY A 269 7.42 -6.00 2.21
C GLY A 269 8.36 -4.86 1.79
N LEU A 270 7.93 -3.61 1.88
CA LEU A 270 8.74 -2.43 1.54
C LEU A 270 9.48 -1.87 2.76
N GLU A 271 10.19 -2.74 3.48
CA GLU A 271 10.90 -2.42 4.74
C GLU A 271 12.04 -1.38 4.59
N LEU A 272 12.50 -1.09 3.38
CA LEU A 272 13.48 -0.02 3.14
C LEU A 272 12.83 1.38 3.06
N LEU A 273 11.50 1.50 2.91
CA LEU A 273 10.82 2.79 2.99
C LEU A 273 10.93 3.46 4.38
N PRO A 274 10.74 2.75 5.50
CA PRO A 274 11.01 3.32 6.83
C PRO A 274 12.45 3.83 7.02
N VAL A 275 13.44 3.20 6.36
CA VAL A 275 14.83 3.67 6.34
C VAL A 275 14.93 4.97 5.54
N ALA A 276 14.24 5.06 4.39
CA ALA A 276 14.14 6.28 3.60
C ALA A 276 13.62 7.45 4.43
N GLU A 277 12.57 7.21 5.19
CA GLU A 277 11.91 8.22 6.01
C GLU A 277 12.82 8.73 7.14
N SER A 278 13.53 7.83 7.79
CA SER A 278 14.52 8.19 8.81
C SER A 278 15.71 8.94 8.21
N ALA A 279 16.18 8.52 7.04
CA ALA A 279 17.24 9.20 6.30
C ALA A 279 16.82 10.58 5.81
N ARG A 280 15.57 10.77 5.40
CA ARG A 280 15.00 12.04 4.96
C ARG A 280 15.19 13.13 6.01
N SER A 281 14.89 12.80 7.26
CA SER A 281 15.08 13.69 8.41
C SER A 281 16.57 13.97 8.65
N ALA A 282 17.41 12.93 8.66
CA ALA A 282 18.85 13.07 8.95
C ALA A 282 19.65 13.81 7.85
N LEU A 283 19.20 13.74 6.59
CA LEU A 283 19.86 14.39 5.44
C LEU A 283 19.34 15.81 5.15
N ASN A 284 18.46 16.36 6.00
CA ASN A 284 17.77 17.64 5.79
C ASN A 284 16.95 17.68 4.49
N LEU A 285 16.33 16.55 4.14
CA LEU A 285 15.47 16.38 2.96
C LEU A 285 13.99 16.33 3.32
N THR A 286 13.57 16.91 4.45
CA THR A 286 12.18 16.88 4.96
C THR A 286 11.13 17.42 3.98
N SER A 287 11.54 18.21 2.98
CA SER A 287 10.67 18.69 1.90
C SER A 287 10.60 17.75 0.69
N VAL A 288 11.23 16.59 0.73
CA VAL A 288 11.29 15.63 -0.39
C VAL A 288 10.50 14.39 0.01
N PRO A 289 9.31 14.15 -0.56
CA PRO A 289 8.63 12.89 -0.33
C PRO A 289 9.42 11.73 -0.95
N VAL A 290 9.33 10.56 -0.32
CA VAL A 290 9.92 9.31 -0.82
C VAL A 290 9.05 8.76 -1.96
N ILE A 291 7.74 8.84 -1.81
CA ILE A 291 6.74 8.37 -2.75
C ILE A 291 6.08 9.60 -3.41
N ILE A 292 5.95 9.57 -4.73
CA ILE A 292 5.34 10.65 -5.52
C ILE A 292 4.15 10.06 -6.25
N SER A 293 2.95 10.57 -5.97
CA SER A 293 1.72 10.11 -6.63
C SER A 293 1.42 10.87 -7.92
N HIS A 294 0.43 10.36 -8.66
CA HIS A 294 -0.10 10.94 -9.89
C HIS A 294 0.92 11.11 -11.03
N ILE A 295 1.83 10.15 -11.15
CA ILE A 295 2.75 10.04 -12.27
C ILE A 295 2.07 9.18 -13.35
N ASN A 296 2.05 9.64 -14.60
CA ASN A 296 1.66 8.80 -15.73
C ASN A 296 2.68 9.02 -16.86
N THR A 297 3.68 8.16 -16.92
CA THR A 297 4.76 8.23 -17.92
C THR A 297 4.32 7.71 -19.30
N GLY A 298 3.12 7.13 -19.41
CA GLY A 298 2.53 6.64 -20.66
C GLY A 298 3.14 5.34 -21.17
N TYR A 299 3.95 4.64 -20.36
CA TYR A 299 4.53 3.35 -20.74
C TYR A 299 3.63 2.18 -20.36
N SER A 300 3.57 1.20 -21.24
CA SER A 300 2.80 -0.03 -21.02
C SER A 300 3.36 -0.83 -19.84
N LEU A 301 2.46 -1.51 -19.15
CA LEU A 301 2.76 -2.48 -18.10
C LEU A 301 3.13 -3.83 -18.72
N ILE A 302 4.28 -4.36 -18.36
CA ILE A 302 4.77 -5.68 -18.73
C ILE A 302 4.53 -6.62 -17.55
N LEU A 303 3.78 -7.71 -17.78
CA LEU A 303 3.45 -8.71 -16.77
C LEU A 303 4.53 -9.81 -16.71
N SER A 304 4.77 -10.35 -15.51
CA SER A 304 5.67 -11.48 -15.28
C SER A 304 5.19 -12.73 -16.03
N GLU A 305 6.13 -13.55 -16.48
CA GLU A 305 5.84 -14.89 -17.02
C GLU A 305 5.61 -15.93 -15.91
N LYS A 306 5.78 -15.54 -14.64
CA LYS A 306 5.43 -16.33 -13.46
C LYS A 306 4.04 -15.94 -12.96
N GLU A 307 3.43 -16.86 -12.20
CA GLU A 307 2.20 -16.60 -11.47
C GLU A 307 2.31 -15.29 -10.65
N PRO A 308 1.21 -14.52 -10.56
CA PRO A 308 -0.15 -14.85 -10.99
C PRO A 308 -0.47 -14.54 -12.45
N PHE A 309 0.54 -14.19 -13.25
CA PHE A 309 0.38 -13.86 -14.66
C PHE A 309 0.97 -14.95 -15.56
N ALA A 310 0.73 -14.82 -16.86
CA ALA A 310 1.29 -15.69 -17.89
C ALA A 310 2.08 -14.89 -18.95
N GLY A 311 2.68 -13.80 -18.51
CA GLY A 311 3.25 -12.75 -19.36
C GLY A 311 2.17 -11.86 -19.97
N GLY A 312 2.62 -10.84 -20.72
CA GLY A 312 1.73 -9.94 -21.43
C GLY A 312 2.16 -8.48 -21.37
N ARG A 313 1.48 -7.66 -22.16
CA ARG A 313 1.64 -6.20 -22.21
C ARG A 313 0.25 -5.57 -22.15
N VAL A 314 0.08 -4.64 -21.22
CA VAL A 314 -1.15 -3.86 -21.05
C VAL A 314 -0.81 -2.38 -21.21
N ASP A 315 -1.50 -1.68 -22.10
CA ASP A 315 -1.32 -0.24 -22.30
C ASP A 315 -2.04 0.54 -21.19
N ALA A 316 -1.51 0.44 -19.97
CA ALA A 316 -2.07 1.04 -18.78
C ALA A 316 -2.07 2.57 -18.90
N ASN A 317 -3.25 3.18 -18.97
CA ASN A 317 -3.42 4.63 -19.02
C ASN A 317 -3.96 5.19 -17.71
N VAL A 318 -3.38 4.73 -16.61
CA VAL A 318 -3.75 5.10 -15.24
C VAL A 318 -2.63 5.91 -14.59
N TYR A 319 -2.97 6.65 -13.53
CA TYR A 319 -1.96 7.28 -12.71
C TYR A 319 -1.23 6.24 -11.86
N SER A 320 -0.04 6.62 -11.42
CA SER A 320 0.90 5.77 -10.72
C SER A 320 1.59 6.53 -9.59
N THR A 321 2.13 5.79 -8.63
CA THR A 321 3.12 6.27 -7.67
C THR A 321 4.52 5.86 -8.10
N ALA A 322 5.49 6.75 -7.96
CA ALA A 322 6.92 6.48 -8.06
C ALA A 322 7.57 6.55 -6.66
N GLY A 323 8.64 5.80 -6.43
CA GLY A 323 9.43 5.83 -5.20
C GLY A 323 9.88 4.46 -4.70
N TRP A 324 9.34 3.37 -5.27
CA TRP A 324 9.76 1.99 -4.99
C TRP A 324 11.08 1.58 -5.69
N GLN A 325 11.62 2.43 -6.57
CA GLN A 325 12.73 2.08 -7.46
C GLN A 325 14.07 1.80 -6.77
N TYR A 326 14.19 2.00 -5.44
CA TYR A 326 15.40 1.67 -4.70
C TYR A 326 15.74 0.17 -4.73
N ILE A 327 14.78 -0.70 -5.08
CA ILE A 327 15.01 -2.14 -5.28
C ILE A 327 15.56 -2.47 -6.68
N LEU A 328 15.47 -1.54 -7.63
CA LEU A 328 15.90 -1.80 -9.00
C LEU A 328 17.43 -1.80 -9.13
N PRO A 329 17.99 -2.64 -10.03
CA PRO A 329 19.39 -2.52 -10.39
C PRO A 329 19.69 -1.15 -11.00
N SER A 330 20.96 -0.72 -10.90
CA SER A 330 21.40 0.65 -11.24
C SER A 330 21.01 1.13 -12.64
N VAL A 331 20.98 0.23 -13.64
CA VAL A 331 20.60 0.56 -15.01
C VAL A 331 19.11 0.89 -15.10
N GLN A 332 18.26 0.03 -14.55
CA GLN A 332 16.80 0.17 -14.52
C GLN A 332 16.39 1.37 -13.68
N PHE A 333 17.02 1.57 -12.52
CA PHE A 333 16.87 2.79 -11.71
C PHE A 333 17.14 4.05 -12.54
N GLY A 334 18.23 4.06 -13.31
CA GLY A 334 18.59 5.17 -14.18
C GLY A 334 17.56 5.42 -15.29
N ILE A 335 16.89 4.38 -15.81
CA ILE A 335 15.79 4.52 -16.79
C ILE A 335 14.58 5.17 -16.13
N ALA A 336 14.12 4.63 -15.00
CA ALA A 336 12.97 5.16 -14.26
C ALA A 336 13.20 6.62 -13.86
N LYS A 337 14.37 6.94 -13.29
CA LYS A 337 14.75 8.31 -12.90
C LYS A 337 14.64 9.28 -14.07
N ARG A 338 15.12 8.92 -15.26
CA ARG A 338 15.01 9.80 -16.45
C ARG A 338 13.56 10.01 -16.87
N SER A 339 12.74 8.97 -16.84
CA SER A 339 11.32 9.07 -17.20
C SER A 339 10.52 9.92 -16.22
N VAL A 340 10.71 9.73 -14.91
CA VAL A 340 10.03 10.52 -13.87
C VAL A 340 10.45 12.00 -13.95
N ILE A 341 11.76 12.29 -14.13
CA ILE A 341 12.25 13.67 -14.34
C ILE A 341 11.62 14.28 -15.59
N ARG A 342 11.57 13.52 -16.69
CA ARG A 342 10.98 13.99 -17.94
C ARG A 342 9.49 14.30 -17.76
N PHE A 343 8.73 13.39 -17.15
CA PHE A 343 7.31 13.60 -16.84
C PHE A 343 7.12 14.86 -16.01
N ALA A 344 7.89 15.04 -14.92
CA ALA A 344 7.79 16.20 -14.05
C ALA A 344 8.13 17.51 -14.77
N SER A 345 9.11 17.49 -15.68
CA SER A 345 9.48 18.64 -16.52
C SER A 345 8.36 19.01 -17.50
N GLU A 346 7.80 18.01 -18.20
CA GLU A 346 6.71 18.19 -19.16
C GLU A 346 5.38 18.57 -18.48
N ASN A 347 5.18 18.17 -17.22
CA ASN A 347 3.97 18.40 -16.42
C ASN A 347 4.18 19.35 -15.23
N GLY A 348 5.14 20.28 -15.33
CA GLY A 348 5.52 21.14 -14.20
C GLY A 348 4.41 22.03 -13.62
N LEU A 349 3.34 22.31 -14.37
CA LEU A 349 2.13 22.94 -13.81
C LEU A 349 1.39 22.00 -12.85
N ARG A 350 1.11 20.76 -13.27
CA ARG A 350 0.43 19.76 -12.43
C ARG A 350 1.24 19.45 -11.16
N MET A 351 2.56 19.35 -11.29
CA MET A 351 3.44 19.12 -10.12
C MET A 351 3.37 20.28 -9.11
N ARG A 352 3.23 21.53 -9.57
CA ARG A 352 3.05 22.69 -8.69
C ARG A 352 1.67 22.69 -8.05
N GLU A 353 0.62 22.42 -8.83
CA GLU A 353 -0.75 22.31 -8.31
C GLU A 353 -0.82 21.23 -7.23
N MET A 354 -0.20 20.07 -7.44
CA MET A 354 -0.10 19.01 -6.43
C MET A 354 0.58 19.50 -5.16
N GLY A 355 1.71 20.20 -5.29
CA GLY A 355 2.39 20.78 -4.14
C GLY A 355 1.57 21.83 -3.38
N ASP A 356 0.80 22.66 -4.09
CA ASP A 356 -0.08 23.64 -3.47
C ASP A 356 -1.25 22.97 -2.73
N VAL A 357 -1.83 21.91 -3.32
CA VAL A 357 -2.89 21.11 -2.70
C VAL A 357 -2.39 20.43 -1.44
N VAL A 358 -1.28 19.70 -1.52
CA VAL A 358 -0.68 19.03 -0.36
C VAL A 358 -0.32 20.03 0.74
N LYS A 359 0.24 21.20 0.37
CA LYS A 359 0.52 22.27 1.32
C LYS A 359 -0.74 22.81 1.99
N SER A 360 -1.86 22.89 1.27
CA SER A 360 -3.13 23.36 1.85
C SER A 360 -3.68 22.42 2.93
N PHE A 361 -3.37 21.12 2.84
CA PHE A 361 -3.78 20.13 3.83
C PHE A 361 -2.80 19.99 4.99
N THR A 362 -1.50 19.96 4.69
CA THR A 362 -0.45 19.57 5.66
C THR A 362 0.34 20.76 6.20
N GLY A 363 0.24 21.93 5.56
CA GLY A 363 1.11 23.08 5.81
C GLY A 363 2.54 22.92 5.27
N LEU A 364 2.91 21.74 4.77
CA LEU A 364 4.26 21.44 4.32
C LEU A 364 4.46 21.81 2.86
N GLN A 365 5.55 22.51 2.57
CA GLN A 365 5.93 22.87 1.20
C GLN A 365 6.94 21.87 0.66
N PHE A 366 6.48 21.01 -0.24
CA PHE A 366 7.31 19.96 -0.85
C PHE A 366 8.06 20.43 -2.09
N ASN A 367 9.27 19.92 -2.27
CA ASN A 367 10.11 20.13 -3.43
C ASN A 367 9.93 18.96 -4.42
N PHE A 368 8.82 18.97 -5.15
CA PHE A 368 8.50 17.95 -6.15
C PHE A 368 9.57 17.81 -7.23
N SER A 369 10.27 18.89 -7.60
CA SER A 369 11.36 18.79 -8.57
C SER A 369 12.52 17.94 -8.04
N MET A 370 12.85 18.05 -6.75
CA MET A 370 13.89 17.24 -6.10
C MET A 370 13.42 15.83 -5.77
N ALA A 371 12.12 15.65 -5.52
CA ALA A 371 11.51 14.34 -5.40
C ALA A 371 11.58 13.58 -6.73
N ALA A 372 11.19 14.24 -7.84
CA ALA A 372 11.18 13.63 -9.17
C ALA A 372 12.58 13.19 -9.64
N SER A 373 13.66 13.77 -9.09
CA SER A 373 15.02 13.26 -9.33
C SER A 373 15.37 11.99 -8.55
N LEU A 374 14.41 11.42 -7.81
CA LEU A 374 14.52 10.19 -7.01
C LEU A 374 15.70 10.22 -6.03
N SER A 375 15.94 11.39 -5.44
CA SER A 375 17.10 11.69 -4.60
C SER A 375 17.21 10.78 -3.37
N LEU A 376 16.10 10.51 -2.70
CA LEU A 376 16.05 9.62 -1.53
C LEU A 376 16.21 8.15 -1.93
N ALA A 377 15.53 7.71 -2.99
CA ALA A 377 15.69 6.36 -3.52
C ALA A 377 17.14 6.08 -3.95
N GLU A 378 17.82 7.07 -4.53
CA GLU A 378 19.26 6.99 -4.85
C GLU A 378 20.12 6.85 -3.59
N ALA A 379 19.84 7.63 -2.54
CA ALA A 379 20.56 7.54 -1.27
C ALA A 379 20.39 6.16 -0.60
N ILE A 380 19.19 5.57 -0.65
CA ILE A 380 18.92 4.20 -0.16
C ILE A 380 19.66 3.17 -1.01
N GLY A 381 19.58 3.27 -2.34
CA GLY A 381 20.26 2.34 -3.25
C GLY A 381 21.78 2.34 -3.10
N GLN A 382 22.36 3.44 -2.61
CA GLN A 382 23.80 3.60 -2.35
C GLN A 382 24.19 3.47 -0.88
N MET A 383 23.25 3.10 0.01
CA MET A 383 23.55 2.99 1.43
C MET A 383 24.63 1.93 1.70
N ARG A 384 25.40 2.12 2.78
CA ARG A 384 26.35 1.10 3.25
C ARG A 384 25.93 0.63 4.63
N VAL A 385 25.80 -0.67 4.78
CA VAL A 385 25.48 -1.32 6.04
C VAL A 385 26.78 -1.78 6.69
N SER A 386 27.12 -1.18 7.83
CA SER A 386 28.26 -1.58 8.67
C SER A 386 27.80 -2.60 9.72
N ASP A 387 28.70 -3.04 10.59
CA ASP A 387 28.35 -3.98 11.66
C ASP A 387 27.38 -3.37 12.70
N ASP A 388 27.43 -2.05 12.88
CA ASP A 388 26.75 -1.33 13.97
C ASP A 388 25.69 -0.32 13.49
N GLY A 389 25.52 -0.15 12.17
CA GLY A 389 24.56 0.81 11.63
C GLY A 389 24.56 0.95 10.12
N VAL A 390 23.83 1.95 9.63
CA VAL A 390 23.63 2.25 8.21
C VAL A 390 24.12 3.67 7.93
N SER A 391 25.01 3.79 6.97
CA SER A 391 25.48 5.09 6.46
C SER A 391 24.82 5.42 5.13
N LEU A 392 24.30 6.63 5.00
CA LEU A 392 23.70 7.15 3.77
C LEU A 392 24.38 8.45 3.37
N ARG A 393 24.45 8.70 2.06
CA ARG A 393 25.02 9.94 1.52
C ARG A 393 24.14 10.50 0.44
N PHE A 394 24.00 11.82 0.45
CA PHE A 394 23.35 12.57 -0.62
C PHE A 394 24.06 13.90 -0.81
N GLY A 395 24.68 14.10 -1.99
CA GLY A 395 25.53 15.26 -2.24
C GLY A 395 26.67 15.37 -1.23
N ASN A 396 26.71 16.48 -0.49
CA ASN A 396 27.69 16.71 0.58
C ASN A 396 27.17 16.34 1.99
N SER A 397 25.93 15.87 2.09
CA SER A 397 25.32 15.45 3.34
C SER A 397 25.54 13.95 3.56
N SER A 398 25.77 13.57 4.81
CA SER A 398 25.82 12.17 5.25
C SER A 398 24.99 11.97 6.49
N ALA A 399 24.34 10.82 6.59
CA ALA A 399 23.58 10.39 7.75
C ALA A 399 24.10 9.03 8.22
N GLU A 400 24.15 8.86 9.54
CA GLU A 400 24.43 7.58 10.18
C GLU A 400 23.18 7.22 11.00
N LEU A 401 22.61 6.06 10.73
CA LEU A 401 21.46 5.51 11.42
C LEU A 401 21.90 4.29 12.23
N THR A 402 21.49 4.20 13.48
CA THR A 402 21.80 3.08 14.38
C THR A 402 20.50 2.42 14.83
N PRO A 403 19.83 1.65 13.95
CA PRO A 403 18.63 0.93 14.32
C PRO A 403 18.90 -0.12 15.39
N ASP A 404 17.84 -0.66 15.99
CA ASP A 404 17.98 -1.84 16.85
C ASP A 404 18.55 -3.02 16.05
N ARG A 405 19.03 -4.02 16.78
CA ARG A 405 19.80 -5.10 16.20
C ARG A 405 18.99 -5.95 15.20
N ARG A 406 17.68 -6.11 15.42
CA ARG A 406 16.82 -6.93 14.55
C ARG A 406 16.57 -6.20 13.24
N VAL A 407 16.23 -4.92 13.32
CA VAL A 407 16.06 -4.08 12.12
C VAL A 407 17.37 -3.97 11.35
N LEU A 408 18.52 -3.82 12.01
CA LEU A 408 19.81 -3.74 11.31
C LEU A 408 20.10 -4.99 10.46
N GLU A 409 19.84 -6.18 10.99
CA GLU A 409 20.12 -7.41 10.25
C GLU A 409 19.11 -7.65 9.12
N ARG A 410 17.83 -7.28 9.29
CA ARG A 410 16.88 -7.25 8.15
C ARG A 410 17.32 -6.26 7.07
N ILE A 411 17.74 -5.05 7.43
CA ILE A 411 18.27 -4.07 6.48
C ILE A 411 19.52 -4.63 5.77
N ARG A 412 20.44 -5.28 6.50
CA ARG A 412 21.63 -5.91 5.91
C ARG A 412 21.24 -6.95 4.87
N LEU A 413 20.28 -7.81 5.20
CA LEU A 413 19.79 -8.85 4.30
C LEU A 413 19.11 -8.23 3.08
N LEU A 414 18.09 -7.41 3.29
CA LEU A 414 17.32 -6.71 2.24
C LEU A 414 18.23 -5.94 1.29
N HIS A 415 19.22 -5.23 1.82
CA HIS A 415 20.19 -4.54 0.98
C HIS A 415 20.90 -5.50 0.02
N SER A 416 21.32 -6.67 0.52
CA SER A 416 22.01 -7.65 -0.31
C SER A 416 21.09 -8.39 -1.29
N ILE A 417 19.82 -8.60 -0.96
CA ILE A 417 18.86 -9.36 -1.80
C ILE A 417 17.86 -8.50 -2.59
N ARG A 418 18.00 -7.16 -2.56
CA ARG A 418 17.04 -6.20 -3.16
C ARG A 418 16.71 -6.41 -4.64
N GLU A 419 17.57 -7.11 -5.38
CA GLU A 419 17.32 -7.44 -6.79
C GLU A 419 16.31 -8.59 -6.97
N TYR A 420 16.01 -9.32 -5.89
CA TYR A 420 15.12 -10.49 -5.85
C TYR A 420 13.87 -10.26 -5.01
N VAL A 421 13.95 -9.41 -3.97
CA VAL A 421 12.88 -9.16 -2.99
C VAL A 421 12.62 -7.66 -2.83
N PRO A 422 11.34 -7.19 -2.81
CA PRO A 422 10.12 -7.97 -3.03
C PRO A 422 10.00 -8.47 -4.48
N MET A 423 9.15 -9.47 -4.68
CA MET A 423 8.93 -10.07 -6.00
C MET A 423 8.31 -9.05 -6.97
N LEU A 424 8.92 -8.86 -8.13
CA LEU A 424 8.40 -7.96 -9.17
C LEU A 424 7.45 -8.73 -10.12
N LEU A 425 6.15 -8.62 -9.88
CA LEU A 425 5.11 -9.30 -10.68
C LEU A 425 4.79 -8.56 -11.99
N ALA A 426 4.92 -7.24 -12.02
CA ALA A 426 4.76 -6.45 -13.23
C ALA A 426 5.52 -5.13 -13.12
N ARG A 427 5.84 -4.53 -14.26
CA ARG A 427 6.48 -3.21 -14.31
C ARG A 427 6.17 -2.47 -15.60
N THR A 428 6.16 -1.15 -15.55
CA THR A 428 6.15 -0.36 -16.78
C THR A 428 7.45 -0.58 -17.56
N GLU A 429 7.43 -0.37 -18.87
CA GLU A 429 8.64 -0.52 -19.71
C GLU A 429 9.81 0.37 -19.27
N ASP A 430 9.48 1.51 -18.66
CA ASP A 430 10.45 2.47 -18.13
C ASP A 430 10.75 2.30 -16.63
N TYR A 431 10.18 1.27 -15.98
CA TYR A 431 10.38 0.96 -14.56
C TYR A 431 9.91 2.06 -13.58
N SER A 432 9.11 3.02 -14.05
CA SER A 432 8.54 4.07 -13.20
C SER A 432 7.37 3.57 -12.33
N GLY A 433 6.62 2.57 -12.81
CA GLY A 433 5.55 1.90 -12.08
C GLY A 433 5.76 0.38 -12.03
N GLY A 434 5.17 -0.29 -11.04
CA GLY A 434 5.27 -1.73 -10.88
C GLY A 434 4.26 -2.31 -9.90
N ILE A 435 4.20 -3.63 -9.91
CA ILE A 435 3.42 -4.45 -8.99
C ILE A 435 4.41 -5.33 -8.26
N LEU A 436 4.50 -5.11 -6.95
CA LEU A 436 5.41 -5.79 -6.04
C LEU A 436 4.62 -6.73 -5.16
N ALA A 437 5.17 -7.89 -4.85
CA ALA A 437 4.53 -8.86 -4.01
C ALA A 437 5.47 -9.40 -2.93
N ARG A 438 4.87 -9.74 -1.79
CA ARG A 438 5.48 -10.42 -0.65
C ARG A 438 4.74 -11.72 -0.40
N GLU A 439 5.51 -12.78 -0.10
CA GLU A 439 4.99 -14.03 0.46
C GLU A 439 5.55 -14.22 1.88
N GLY A 440 4.68 -14.24 2.88
CA GLY A 440 5.06 -14.43 4.29
C GLY A 440 3.99 -15.20 5.06
N ASP A 441 3.55 -14.69 6.22
CA ASP A 441 2.38 -15.23 6.93
C ASP A 441 1.05 -14.99 6.19
N TYR A 442 1.08 -14.12 5.20
CA TYR A 442 0.01 -13.89 4.23
C TYR A 442 0.63 -13.42 2.91
N ARG A 443 -0.16 -13.40 1.83
CA ARG A 443 0.24 -12.81 0.56
C ARG A 443 -0.15 -11.34 0.51
N ALA A 444 0.80 -10.49 0.16
CA ALA A 444 0.59 -9.05 0.06
C ALA A 444 1.06 -8.52 -1.29
N VAL A 445 0.34 -7.53 -1.82
CA VAL A 445 0.68 -6.87 -3.07
C VAL A 445 0.66 -5.36 -2.88
N TYR A 446 1.71 -4.70 -3.36
CA TYR A 446 1.70 -3.25 -3.60
C TYR A 446 1.62 -2.97 -5.11
N ILE A 447 0.61 -2.19 -5.50
CA ILE A 447 0.35 -1.80 -6.88
C ILE A 447 0.66 -0.31 -6.96
N SER A 448 1.73 0.07 -7.64
CA SER A 448 2.07 1.48 -7.81
C SER A 448 1.25 2.17 -8.91
N LEU A 449 0.11 1.60 -9.31
CA LEU A 449 -0.80 2.08 -10.36
C LEU A 449 -2.24 2.07 -9.83
N GLU A 450 -3.07 2.99 -10.30
CA GLU A 450 -4.51 3.05 -9.99
C GLU A 450 -5.30 2.09 -10.90
N LEU A 451 -5.07 0.78 -10.78
CA LEU A 451 -5.75 -0.22 -11.61
C LEU A 451 -7.27 -0.21 -11.42
N GLU A 452 -7.74 0.16 -10.24
CA GLU A 452 -9.15 0.35 -9.90
C GLU A 452 -9.82 1.48 -10.69
N ALA A 453 -9.06 2.46 -11.20
CA ALA A 453 -9.52 3.51 -12.09
C ALA A 453 -9.31 3.17 -13.57
N GLY A 454 -8.62 2.05 -13.87
CA GLY A 454 -8.27 1.59 -15.21
C GLY A 454 -9.37 0.79 -15.89
N GLY A 455 -9.10 0.39 -17.14
CA GLY A 455 -9.88 -0.39 -18.11
C GLY A 455 -10.29 -1.80 -17.69
N GLU A 456 -10.88 -2.56 -18.62
CA GLU A 456 -11.14 -4.01 -18.40
C GLU A 456 -9.84 -4.79 -18.21
N GLU A 457 -8.76 -4.41 -18.91
CA GLU A 457 -7.45 -5.06 -18.79
C GLU A 457 -6.80 -4.80 -17.43
N GLU A 458 -6.82 -3.56 -16.94
CA GLU A 458 -6.33 -3.21 -15.60
C GLU A 458 -7.13 -3.88 -14.48
N LEU A 459 -8.47 -3.93 -14.61
CA LEU A 459 -9.32 -4.61 -13.64
C LEU A 459 -9.11 -6.14 -13.67
N ALA A 460 -8.80 -6.74 -14.83
CA ALA A 460 -8.43 -8.15 -14.92
C ALA A 460 -7.11 -8.45 -14.20
N ILE A 461 -6.13 -7.54 -14.26
CA ILE A 461 -4.90 -7.65 -13.47
C ILE A 461 -5.23 -7.63 -11.98
N LEU A 462 -6.07 -6.70 -11.52
CA LEU A 462 -6.47 -6.61 -10.12
C LEU A 462 -7.17 -7.89 -9.64
N LYS A 463 -8.02 -8.51 -10.47
CA LYS A 463 -8.64 -9.82 -10.18
C LYS A 463 -7.62 -10.93 -9.99
N ASN A 464 -6.68 -11.08 -10.93
CA ASN A 464 -5.62 -12.09 -10.82
C ASN A 464 -4.80 -11.92 -9.52
N LEU A 465 -4.58 -10.68 -9.08
CA LEU A 465 -3.90 -10.39 -7.82
C LEU A 465 -4.75 -10.77 -6.60
N ILE A 466 -6.07 -10.51 -6.62
CA ILE A 466 -6.99 -10.95 -5.57
C ILE A 466 -6.97 -12.48 -5.45
N ASP A 467 -7.17 -13.18 -6.57
CA ASP A 467 -7.17 -14.64 -6.61
C ASP A 467 -5.84 -15.23 -6.12
N TRP A 468 -4.72 -14.61 -6.49
CA TRP A 468 -3.41 -15.00 -6.00
C TRP A 468 -3.24 -14.80 -4.50
N THR A 469 -3.72 -13.68 -3.95
CA THR A 469 -3.67 -13.45 -2.50
C THR A 469 -4.60 -14.35 -1.70
N LEU A 470 -5.69 -14.86 -2.31
CA LEU A 470 -6.59 -15.83 -1.71
C LEU A 470 -5.95 -17.22 -1.57
N ASP A 471 -5.11 -17.60 -2.53
CA ASP A 471 -4.47 -18.92 -2.59
C ASP A 471 -3.21 -19.02 -1.73
N TYR A 472 -3.30 -18.56 -0.48
CA TYR A 472 -2.18 -18.54 0.45
C TYR A 472 -1.69 -19.96 0.78
N GLU A 473 -0.38 -20.16 0.65
CA GLU A 473 0.32 -21.33 1.19
C GLU A 473 1.45 -20.88 2.12
N PRO A 474 1.67 -21.57 3.26
CA PRO A 474 2.78 -21.26 4.14
C PRO A 474 4.13 -21.36 3.43
N PRO A 475 5.02 -20.36 3.58
CA PRO A 475 6.31 -20.35 2.91
C PRO A 475 7.17 -21.53 3.39
N GLN A 476 7.81 -22.20 2.44
CA GLN A 476 8.73 -23.30 2.77
C GLN A 476 10.07 -22.74 3.25
N MET A 477 10.45 -23.07 4.48
CA MET A 477 11.73 -22.66 5.05
C MET A 477 12.89 -23.39 4.34
N PRO A 478 13.87 -22.67 3.75
CA PRO A 478 14.99 -23.28 3.06
C PRO A 478 15.95 -24.03 4.01
N GLU A 479 16.78 -24.93 3.46
CA GLU A 479 17.90 -25.49 4.21
C GLU A 479 19.01 -24.44 4.37
N VAL A 480 19.55 -24.31 5.59
CA VAL A 480 20.71 -23.47 5.90
C VAL A 480 21.95 -24.34 6.08
N VAL A 481 22.94 -24.12 5.22
CA VAL A 481 24.24 -24.82 5.29
C VAL A 481 25.23 -23.97 6.08
N ILE A 482 25.74 -24.48 7.20
CA ILE A 482 26.75 -23.80 8.02
C ILE A 482 28.13 -24.40 7.78
N LEU A 483 29.00 -23.67 7.08
CA LEU A 483 30.41 -24.00 6.91
C LEU A 483 31.21 -23.52 8.12
N SER A 484 31.87 -24.44 8.82
CA SER A 484 32.69 -24.12 9.99
C SER A 484 33.77 -25.17 10.26
N ASN A 485 34.91 -24.72 10.79
CA ASN A 485 35.87 -25.62 11.44
C ASN A 485 35.34 -26.05 12.83
N ASP A 486 35.98 -27.04 13.46
CA ASP A 486 35.54 -27.56 14.77
C ASP A 486 35.62 -26.52 15.90
N ILE A 487 36.55 -25.57 15.80
CA ILE A 487 36.77 -24.55 16.82
C ILE A 487 35.61 -23.55 16.82
N ASP A 488 35.32 -22.93 15.68
CA ASP A 488 34.25 -21.93 15.54
C ASP A 488 32.86 -22.55 15.75
N TRP A 489 32.69 -23.82 15.32
CA TRP A 489 31.49 -24.59 15.63
C TRP A 489 31.28 -24.76 17.14
N GLY A 490 32.33 -25.18 17.86
CA GLY A 490 32.28 -25.42 19.29
C GLY A 490 32.09 -24.15 20.15
N ILE A 491 32.49 -22.99 19.63
CA ILE A 491 32.32 -21.71 20.34
C ILE A 491 30.85 -21.28 20.37
N ARG A 492 30.24 -21.10 19.19
CA ARG A 492 28.84 -20.63 19.07
C ARG A 492 28.08 -21.19 17.86
N GLY A 493 28.69 -22.00 17.00
CA GLY A 493 28.01 -22.57 15.83
C GLY A 493 26.81 -23.44 16.20
N THR A 494 26.90 -24.22 17.28
CA THR A 494 25.78 -25.03 17.80
C THR A 494 24.60 -24.18 18.27
N LEU A 495 24.87 -23.04 18.91
CA LEU A 495 23.84 -22.09 19.34
C LEU A 495 23.17 -21.42 18.14
N LEU A 496 23.96 -21.04 17.12
CA LEU A 496 23.43 -20.50 15.87
C LEU A 496 22.51 -21.49 15.17
N ALA A 497 22.95 -22.75 15.04
CA ALA A 497 22.12 -23.80 14.47
C ALA A 497 20.81 -23.99 15.24
N SER A 498 20.89 -24.06 16.57
CA SER A 498 19.69 -24.23 17.41
C SER A 498 18.71 -23.08 17.27
N GLN A 499 19.20 -21.84 17.13
CA GLN A 499 18.34 -20.66 16.94
C GLN A 499 17.66 -20.66 15.58
N LEU A 500 18.39 -21.02 14.52
CA LEU A 500 17.83 -21.15 13.17
C LEU A 500 16.80 -22.28 13.10
N GLU A 501 17.07 -23.42 13.74
CA GLU A 501 16.10 -24.52 13.88
C GLU A 501 14.84 -24.08 14.65
N ALA A 502 14.98 -23.25 15.68
CA ALA A 502 13.85 -22.69 16.41
C ALA A 502 12.99 -21.72 15.58
N LEU A 503 13.57 -21.13 14.52
CA LEU A 503 12.86 -20.31 13.52
C LEU A 503 12.30 -21.16 12.36
N GLY A 504 12.44 -22.49 12.40
CA GLY A 504 11.86 -23.42 11.43
C GLY A 504 12.79 -23.86 10.30
N PHE A 505 14.04 -23.40 10.26
CA PHE A 505 15.00 -23.82 9.24
C PHE A 505 15.50 -25.25 9.48
N SER A 506 15.73 -26.00 8.39
CA SER A 506 16.57 -27.20 8.44
C SER A 506 18.04 -26.78 8.39
N VAL A 507 18.83 -27.11 9.41
CA VAL A 507 20.23 -26.68 9.49
C VAL A 507 21.18 -27.85 9.27
N ARG A 508 22.17 -27.65 8.39
CA ARG A 508 23.24 -28.62 8.13
C ARG A 508 24.60 -28.01 8.36
N ARG A 509 25.34 -28.53 9.34
CA ARG A 509 26.76 -28.24 9.49
C ARG A 509 27.57 -29.01 8.43
N VAL A 510 28.55 -28.35 7.83
CA VAL A 510 29.52 -28.95 6.91
C VAL A 510 30.93 -28.47 7.20
N THR A 511 31.91 -29.36 6.98
CA THR A 511 33.34 -29.02 7.01
C THR A 511 33.83 -28.59 5.62
N ALA A 512 35.03 -28.01 5.52
CA ALA A 512 35.57 -27.57 4.23
C ALA A 512 35.73 -28.73 3.23
N ASP A 513 36.08 -29.93 3.70
CA ASP A 513 36.24 -31.12 2.86
C ASP A 513 34.90 -31.59 2.24
N GLU A 514 33.78 -31.32 2.92
CA GLU A 514 32.44 -31.69 2.46
C GLU A 514 31.77 -30.56 1.65
N PHE A 515 32.24 -29.32 1.83
CA PHE A 515 31.54 -28.13 1.40
C PHE A 515 31.30 -28.06 -0.11
N GLU A 516 32.19 -28.57 -0.95
CA GLU A 516 31.98 -28.58 -2.40
C GLU A 516 30.67 -29.27 -2.81
N THR A 517 30.17 -30.23 -2.02
CA THR A 517 28.87 -30.89 -2.27
C THR A 517 27.69 -29.97 -2.00
N TYR A 518 27.83 -29.04 -1.05
CA TYR A 518 26.77 -28.17 -0.54
C TYR A 518 26.94 -26.70 -0.95
N LYS A 519 28.02 -26.37 -1.65
CA LYS A 519 28.41 -25.03 -2.10
C LYS A 519 27.37 -24.34 -2.98
N ARG A 520 26.44 -25.11 -3.56
CA ARG A 520 25.31 -24.61 -4.36
C ARG A 520 24.01 -24.49 -3.57
N GLY A 521 24.04 -24.66 -2.24
CA GLY A 521 22.88 -24.49 -1.37
C GLY A 521 22.36 -23.05 -1.40
N ARG A 522 21.06 -22.86 -1.18
CA ARG A 522 20.41 -21.54 -1.27
C ARG A 522 20.90 -20.59 -0.19
N ILE A 523 20.93 -21.03 1.07
CA ILE A 523 21.39 -20.23 2.20
C ILE A 523 22.64 -20.86 2.80
N ILE A 524 23.74 -20.11 2.80
CA ILE A 524 25.02 -20.55 3.35
C ILE A 524 25.48 -19.57 4.42
N VAL A 525 25.86 -20.08 5.58
CA VAL A 525 26.52 -19.30 6.65
C VAL A 525 27.94 -19.80 6.82
N ILE A 526 28.93 -18.91 6.75
CA ILE A 526 30.34 -19.23 6.96
C ILE A 526 30.79 -18.65 8.30
N LEU A 527 31.33 -19.50 9.16
CA LEU A 527 31.90 -19.13 10.44
C LEU A 527 33.43 -19.16 10.35
N GLY A 528 34.07 -18.00 10.45
CA GLY A 528 35.53 -17.86 10.36
C GLY A 528 35.96 -16.81 9.34
N GLY A 529 37.16 -16.25 9.53
CA GLY A 529 37.72 -15.20 8.66
C GLY A 529 38.60 -15.70 7.51
N PRO A 530 39.21 -14.79 6.72
CA PRO A 530 40.07 -15.13 5.58
C PRO A 530 41.28 -16.00 5.94
N GLU A 531 41.74 -15.95 7.20
CA GLU A 531 42.85 -16.74 7.73
C GLU A 531 42.37 -17.97 8.55
N ALA A 532 41.09 -18.33 8.46
CA ALA A 532 40.55 -19.47 9.20
C ALA A 532 41.19 -20.80 8.74
N TYR A 533 41.48 -21.65 9.73
CA TYR A 533 42.09 -22.97 9.53
C TYR A 533 41.14 -23.95 8.81
N ASP A 534 41.67 -25.13 8.51
CA ASP A 534 40.93 -26.28 7.97
C ASP A 534 40.17 -25.95 6.68
N GLY A 535 40.78 -25.14 5.81
CA GLY A 535 40.25 -24.82 4.47
C GLY A 535 39.14 -23.77 4.42
N VAL A 536 38.51 -23.42 5.55
CA VAL A 536 37.39 -22.44 5.60
C VAL A 536 37.82 -21.08 5.07
N GLY A 537 39.02 -20.59 5.41
CA GLY A 537 39.52 -19.29 4.96
C GLY A 537 39.56 -19.15 3.44
N SER A 538 39.80 -20.25 2.70
CA SER A 538 39.82 -20.23 1.23
C SER A 538 38.45 -19.95 0.62
N TYR A 539 37.35 -20.34 1.29
CA TYR A 539 35.99 -20.05 0.87
C TYR A 539 35.59 -18.61 1.21
N VAL A 540 36.05 -18.10 2.35
CA VAL A 540 35.86 -16.68 2.72
C VAL A 540 36.57 -15.76 1.70
N GLN A 541 37.78 -16.11 1.28
CA GLN A 541 38.53 -15.36 0.28
C GLN A 541 37.87 -15.38 -1.11
N GLN A 542 37.10 -16.44 -1.43
CA GLN A 542 36.29 -16.50 -2.65
C GLN A 542 35.02 -15.64 -2.53
N ALA A 543 34.38 -15.65 -1.35
CA ALA A 543 33.11 -14.96 -1.14
C ALA A 543 33.25 -13.44 -0.96
N LEU A 544 34.36 -12.96 -0.42
CA LEU A 544 34.58 -11.56 -0.07
C LEU A 544 35.60 -10.89 -0.98
N SER A 545 35.43 -9.59 -1.23
CA SER A 545 36.44 -8.78 -1.89
C SER A 545 37.69 -8.58 -1.03
N LEU A 546 38.82 -8.20 -1.64
CA LEU A 546 40.06 -7.94 -0.88
C LEU A 546 39.90 -6.84 0.17
N GLU A 547 39.07 -5.82 -0.10
CA GLU A 547 38.77 -4.76 0.86
C GLU A 547 38.07 -5.31 2.11
N GLU A 548 37.06 -6.16 1.91
CA GLU A 548 36.30 -6.79 3.00
C GLU A 548 37.13 -7.80 3.79
N GLN A 549 37.99 -8.57 3.10
CA GLN A 549 38.94 -9.45 3.75
C GLN A 549 39.89 -8.66 4.66
N ASN A 550 40.44 -7.55 4.17
CA ASN A 550 41.30 -6.66 4.97
C ASN A 550 40.54 -6.02 6.13
N ALA A 551 39.27 -5.65 5.95
CA ALA A 551 38.44 -5.12 7.02
C ALA A 551 38.27 -6.13 8.17
N ILE A 552 38.14 -7.43 7.87
CA ILE A 552 38.12 -8.49 8.89
C ILE A 552 39.47 -8.61 9.60
N ILE A 553 40.57 -8.65 8.83
CA ILE A 553 41.94 -8.80 9.35
C ILE A 553 42.32 -7.62 10.27
N ASN A 554 41.88 -6.42 9.90
CA ASN A 554 42.11 -5.19 10.68
C ASN A 554 41.11 -5.03 11.84
N GLY A 555 40.05 -5.85 11.90
CA GLY A 555 39.02 -5.80 12.93
C GLY A 555 38.00 -4.66 12.76
N GLU A 556 37.87 -4.10 11.55
CA GLU A 556 37.00 -2.98 11.20
C GLU A 556 35.55 -3.42 10.93
N ALA A 557 35.37 -4.59 10.33
CA ALA A 557 34.05 -5.17 10.02
C ALA A 557 34.11 -6.70 10.03
N GLY A 558 32.96 -7.35 10.19
CA GLY A 558 32.90 -8.79 10.39
C GLY A 558 31.61 -9.49 10.00
N MET A 559 30.62 -8.76 9.49
CA MET A 559 29.33 -9.32 9.07
C MET A 559 28.99 -8.88 7.66
N PHE A 560 29.04 -9.84 6.74
CA PHE A 560 28.82 -9.61 5.31
C PHE A 560 27.73 -10.54 4.80
N ILE A 561 26.83 -10.02 3.97
CA ILE A 561 25.85 -10.83 3.24
C ILE A 561 26.10 -10.60 1.76
N LYS A 562 26.31 -11.70 1.03
CA LYS A 562 26.57 -11.73 -0.40
C LYS A 562 25.51 -12.55 -1.10
N THR A 563 25.28 -12.24 -2.36
CA THR A 563 24.46 -13.05 -3.25
C THR A 563 25.31 -13.67 -4.36
N ASP A 564 24.85 -14.80 -4.87
CA ASP A 564 25.32 -15.39 -6.12
C ASP A 564 26.82 -15.68 -6.20
N VAL A 565 27.43 -16.00 -5.06
CA VAL A 565 28.88 -16.25 -4.97
C VAL A 565 29.30 -17.46 -5.81
N TRP A 566 28.54 -18.56 -5.72
CA TRP A 566 28.85 -19.80 -6.45
C TRP A 566 27.69 -20.33 -7.31
N ALA A 567 26.46 -19.93 -7.03
CA ALA A 567 25.27 -20.28 -7.81
C ALA A 567 24.25 -19.14 -7.76
N GLU A 568 23.51 -18.94 -8.84
CA GLU A 568 22.42 -17.95 -8.91
C GLU A 568 21.29 -18.27 -7.91
N GLY A 569 20.72 -17.24 -7.30
CA GLY A 569 19.71 -17.33 -6.25
C GLY A 569 20.29 -17.91 -4.97
N GLN A 570 21.48 -17.47 -4.57
CA GLN A 570 22.15 -17.89 -3.34
C GLN A 570 22.38 -16.70 -2.42
N VAL A 571 22.27 -16.91 -1.11
CA VAL A 571 22.71 -15.98 -0.05
C VAL A 571 23.84 -16.62 0.74
N VAL A 572 24.96 -15.88 0.89
CA VAL A 572 26.14 -16.27 1.65
C VAL A 572 26.39 -15.25 2.75
N ILE A 573 26.26 -15.68 4.00
CA ILE A 573 26.42 -14.88 5.20
C ILE A 573 27.76 -15.22 5.83
N VAL A 574 28.69 -14.27 5.90
CA VAL A 574 30.00 -14.46 6.51
C VAL A 574 30.04 -13.77 7.86
N LEU A 575 30.29 -14.54 8.92
CA LEU A 575 30.44 -14.09 10.29
C LEU A 575 31.89 -14.33 10.74
N ALA A 576 32.68 -13.27 10.80
CA ALA A 576 34.11 -13.37 11.02
C ALA A 576 34.65 -12.21 11.86
N GLY A 577 35.55 -12.49 12.80
CA GLY A 577 36.33 -11.46 13.46
C GLY A 577 37.82 -11.59 13.16
N GLN A 578 38.58 -10.58 13.60
CA GLN A 578 40.05 -10.58 13.56
C GLN A 578 40.65 -11.82 14.25
N ASP A 579 39.97 -12.34 15.27
CA ASP A 579 40.31 -13.58 15.94
C ASP A 579 39.04 -14.39 16.28
N ARG A 580 39.22 -15.58 16.87
CA ARG A 580 38.13 -16.47 17.29
C ARG A 580 37.14 -15.83 18.26
N TRP A 581 37.59 -14.91 19.10
CA TRP A 581 36.72 -14.20 20.05
C TRP A 581 35.93 -13.10 19.33
N GLY A 582 36.53 -12.46 18.33
CA GLY A 582 35.87 -11.59 17.39
C GLY A 582 34.77 -12.31 16.62
N THR A 583 35.06 -13.48 16.05
CA THR A 583 34.07 -14.34 15.39
C THR A 583 32.92 -14.67 16.34
N SER A 584 33.22 -15.08 17.59
CA SER A 584 32.20 -15.31 18.62
C SER A 584 31.30 -14.08 18.87
N ARG A 585 31.88 -12.87 18.91
CA ARG A 585 31.11 -11.63 19.08
C ARG A 585 30.21 -11.34 17.89
N LYS A 586 30.69 -11.55 16.65
CA LYS A 586 29.88 -11.36 15.43
C LYS A 586 28.72 -12.37 15.37
N ILE A 587 28.96 -13.63 15.72
CA ILE A 587 27.89 -14.63 15.83
C ILE A 587 26.85 -14.22 16.89
N LYS A 588 27.29 -13.75 18.07
CA LYS A 588 26.38 -13.27 19.11
C LYS A 588 25.52 -12.09 18.63
N ALA A 589 26.15 -11.10 18.00
CA ALA A 589 25.45 -9.94 17.48
C ALA A 589 24.45 -10.35 16.39
N TYR A 590 24.85 -11.20 15.45
CA TYR A 590 23.95 -11.74 14.43
C TYR A 590 22.74 -12.46 15.04
N LEU A 591 22.97 -13.35 16.01
CA LEU A 591 21.92 -14.04 16.77
C LEU A 591 20.92 -13.09 17.44
N GLU A 592 21.38 -11.97 18.00
CA GLU A 592 20.52 -10.96 18.63
C GLU A 592 19.60 -10.25 17.63
N GLY A 593 19.94 -10.28 16.35
CA GLY A 593 19.15 -9.72 15.25
C GLY A 593 18.21 -10.71 14.56
N LEU A 594 18.27 -12.00 14.89
CA LEU A 594 17.39 -13.01 14.28
C LEU A 594 16.02 -13.03 14.93
N ASP A 595 14.97 -12.84 14.13
CA ASP A 595 13.57 -12.98 14.49
C ASP A 595 12.77 -13.63 13.35
N LEU A 596 11.45 -13.78 13.54
CA LEU A 596 10.57 -14.41 12.56
C LEU A 596 10.55 -13.63 11.23
N ALA A 597 10.49 -12.30 11.28
CA ALA A 597 10.55 -11.46 10.09
C ALA A 597 11.85 -11.65 9.29
N TYR A 598 13.01 -11.81 9.97
CA TYR A 598 14.24 -12.17 9.28
C TYR A 598 14.16 -13.55 8.60
N ALA A 599 13.51 -14.52 9.26
CA ALA A 599 13.35 -15.86 8.72
C ALA A 599 12.44 -15.86 7.47
N GLU A 600 11.33 -15.13 7.53
CA GLU A 600 10.41 -14.92 6.41
C GLU A 600 11.12 -14.31 5.20
N LEU A 601 11.97 -13.29 5.39
CA LEU A 601 12.72 -12.68 4.28
C LEU A 601 13.64 -13.69 3.56
N LEU A 602 14.25 -14.62 4.29
CA LEU A 602 15.05 -15.69 3.68
C LEU A 602 14.18 -16.72 2.94
N ALA A 603 12.99 -17.02 3.47
CA ALA A 603 12.03 -17.91 2.81
C ALA A 603 11.47 -17.27 1.54
N GLU A 604 11.07 -16.00 1.60
CA GLU A 604 10.60 -15.19 0.47
C GLU A 604 11.68 -15.11 -0.63
N PHE A 605 12.92 -14.82 -0.25
CA PHE A 605 14.05 -14.86 -1.17
C PHE A 605 14.16 -16.22 -1.86
N SER A 606 14.12 -17.31 -1.09
CA SER A 606 14.22 -18.67 -1.63
C SER A 606 13.06 -19.02 -2.58
N ALA A 607 11.85 -18.53 -2.30
CA ALA A 607 10.69 -18.69 -3.17
C ALA A 607 10.85 -17.89 -4.47
N ALA A 608 11.26 -16.63 -4.39
CA ALA A 608 11.40 -15.74 -5.55
C ALA A 608 12.43 -16.26 -6.59
N VAL A 609 13.51 -16.90 -6.11
CA VAL A 609 14.60 -17.45 -6.95
C VAL A 609 14.42 -18.92 -7.33
N SER A 610 13.33 -19.55 -6.90
CA SER A 610 12.91 -20.87 -7.38
C SER A 610 12.13 -20.73 -8.69
#